data_AF-A0A950JH54-F1
#
_entry.id   AF-A0A950JH54-F1
#
_cell.length_a   1.000
_cell.length_b   1.000
_cell.length_c   1.000
_cell.angle_alpha   90.00
_cell.angle_beta   90.00
_cell.angle_gamma   90.00
#
_symmetry.space_group_name_H-M   'P 1'
#
loop_
_entity.id
_entity.type
_entity.pdbx_description
1 polymer ?
#
loop_
_entity_poly.entity_id
_entity_poly.type
_entity_poly.pdbx_seq_one_letter_code
_entity_poly.pdbx_strand_id
1 'polypeptide(L)'
;MRRAIGLLATAAFVPAMAHAQPRWTFCVASSKSGADVWITDVFAAERSRVELESAFKAMLERSGAAGADAQCPQPREDKTDAVNAQFEAEEFNRKLGTTLHTVSAGELPSRQ
;
A
#
# COMPACT_ATOMS: atom_id res chain seq x y z
N MET A 1 45.97 46.11 -24.77
CA MET A 1 44.71 45.32 -24.72
C MET A 1 45.07 43.86 -24.49
N ARG A 2 44.71 43.26 -23.35
CA ARG A 2 44.94 41.84 -23.05
C ARG A 2 43.61 41.24 -22.60
N ARG A 3 42.99 40.40 -23.45
CA ARG A 3 41.76 39.67 -23.14
C ARG A 3 42.15 38.36 -22.46
N ALA A 4 41.85 38.23 -21.16
CA ALA A 4 41.87 36.95 -20.47
C ALA A 4 40.48 36.31 -20.63
N ILE A 5 40.40 35.26 -21.45
CA ILE A 5 39.18 34.45 -21.60
C ILE A 5 39.23 33.40 -20.49
N GLY A 6 38.55 33.67 -19.38
CA GLY A 6 38.31 32.68 -18.35
C GLY A 6 37.19 31.75 -18.79
N LEU A 7 37.50 30.47 -19.05
CA LEU A 7 36.50 29.42 -19.23
C LEU A 7 35.71 29.25 -17.92
N LEU A 8 34.45 29.67 -17.90
CA LEU A 8 33.49 29.20 -16.89
C LEU A 8 33.11 27.75 -17.24
N ALA A 9 33.57 26.80 -16.43
CA ALA A 9 33.06 25.44 -16.45
C ALA A 9 31.67 25.42 -15.78
N THR A 10 30.60 25.43 -16.59
CA THR A 10 29.24 25.14 -16.11
C THR A 10 29.13 23.66 -15.77
N ALA A 11 29.24 23.33 -14.50
CA ALA A 11 28.88 22.01 -13.98
C ALA A 11 27.37 21.80 -14.20
N ALA A 12 27.00 20.95 -15.15
CA ALA A 12 25.63 20.54 -15.37
C ALA A 12 25.20 19.66 -14.18
N PHE A 13 24.39 20.21 -13.29
CA PHE A 13 23.66 19.44 -12.28
C PHE A 13 22.62 18.58 -13.00
N VAL A 14 22.92 17.31 -13.21
CA VAL A 14 21.92 16.33 -13.62
C VAL A 14 21.08 16.02 -12.39
N PRO A 15 19.77 16.34 -12.35
CA PRO A 15 18.93 15.97 -11.23
C PRO A 15 18.84 14.44 -11.24
N ALA A 16 19.43 13.81 -10.21
CA ALA A 16 19.23 12.39 -9.98
C ALA A 16 17.73 12.18 -9.75
N MET A 17 17.07 11.50 -10.70
CA MET A 17 15.70 11.04 -10.50
C MET A 17 15.73 10.05 -9.33
N ALA A 18 15.37 10.55 -8.14
CA ALA A 18 15.11 9.72 -6.98
C ALA A 18 13.96 8.79 -7.35
N HIS A 19 14.29 7.56 -7.71
CA HIS A 19 13.30 6.50 -7.85
C HIS A 19 12.74 6.29 -6.45
N ALA A 20 11.53 6.77 -6.22
CA ALA A 20 10.83 6.54 -4.97
C ALA A 20 10.78 5.02 -4.76
N GLN A 21 11.39 4.54 -3.68
CA GLN A 21 11.38 3.12 -3.35
C GLN A 21 9.94 2.68 -3.16
N PRO A 22 9.55 1.49 -3.67
CA PRO A 22 8.20 1.00 -3.48
C PRO A 22 7.93 0.86 -1.98
N ARG A 23 6.84 1.47 -1.51
CA ARG A 23 6.38 1.30 -0.13
C ARG A 23 5.33 0.20 -0.09
N TRP A 24 5.44 -0.73 0.84
CA TRP A 24 4.63 -1.94 0.92
C TRP A 24 3.55 -1.81 1.96
N THR A 25 2.36 -2.35 1.67
CA THR A 25 1.24 -2.39 2.62
C THR A 25 0.35 -3.60 2.33
N PHE A 26 -0.61 -3.82 3.21
CA PHE A 26 -1.79 -4.65 2.98
C PHE A 26 -3.03 -3.86 3.41
N CYS A 27 -4.22 -4.40 3.19
CA CYS A 27 -5.46 -3.85 3.75
C CYS A 27 -6.23 -4.96 4.46
N VAL A 28 -6.94 -4.60 5.52
CA VAL A 28 -7.81 -5.49 6.29
C VAL A 28 -9.19 -4.86 6.37
N ALA A 29 -10.23 -5.68 6.32
CA ALA A 29 -11.59 -5.23 6.53
C ALA A 29 -12.37 -6.21 7.38
N SER A 30 -13.17 -5.71 8.30
CA SER A 30 -14.06 -6.54 9.12
C SER A 30 -15.51 -6.32 8.73
N SER A 31 -16.27 -7.42 8.71
CA SER A 31 -17.74 -7.35 8.64
C SER A 31 -18.30 -6.64 9.86
N LYS A 32 -19.53 -6.13 9.76
CA LYS A 32 -20.20 -5.44 10.89
C LYS A 32 -20.34 -6.30 12.15
N SER A 33 -20.47 -7.62 11.99
CA SER A 33 -20.52 -8.58 13.10
C SER A 33 -19.13 -8.93 13.64
N GLY A 34 -18.07 -8.60 12.92
CA GLY A 34 -16.70 -9.05 13.18
C GLY A 34 -16.48 -10.55 12.89
N ALA A 35 -17.47 -11.26 12.36
CA ALA A 35 -17.37 -12.69 12.11
C ALA A 35 -16.48 -13.01 10.90
N ASP A 36 -16.56 -12.18 9.87
CA ASP A 36 -15.75 -12.26 8.65
C ASP A 36 -14.73 -11.13 8.60
N VAL A 37 -13.50 -11.47 8.20
CA VAL A 37 -12.40 -10.53 7.98
C VAL A 37 -11.77 -10.81 6.62
N TRP A 38 -11.62 -9.78 5.80
CA TRP A 38 -10.91 -9.83 4.53
C TRP A 38 -9.53 -9.22 4.70
N ILE A 39 -8.50 -9.90 4.24
CA ILE A 39 -7.13 -9.38 4.25
C ILE A 39 -6.52 -9.53 2.86
N THR A 40 -5.95 -8.45 2.34
CA THR A 40 -5.24 -8.53 1.05
C THR A 40 -3.87 -9.15 1.24
N ASP A 41 -3.30 -9.70 0.16
CA ASP A 41 -1.84 -9.90 0.06
C ASP A 41 -1.07 -8.59 0.30
N VAL A 42 0.23 -8.68 0.61
CA VAL A 42 1.12 -7.50 0.65
C VAL A 42 1.42 -7.00 -0.76
N PHE A 43 1.21 -5.70 -0.99
CA PHE A 43 1.40 -5.04 -2.28
C PHE A 43 2.14 -3.71 -2.16
N ALA A 44 2.66 -3.22 -3.29
CA ALA A 44 3.27 -1.89 -3.36
C ALA A 44 2.17 -0.81 -3.38
N ALA A 45 2.17 0.08 -2.40
CA ALA A 45 1.26 1.20 -2.29
C ALA A 45 1.60 2.27 -3.34
N GLU A 46 0.81 2.32 -4.42
CA GLU A 46 0.96 3.32 -5.48
C GLU A 46 0.14 4.61 -5.22
N ARG A 47 -0.72 4.58 -4.20
CA ARG A 47 -1.74 5.59 -3.87
C ARG A 47 -1.72 5.95 -2.39
N SER A 48 -2.44 7.01 -2.03
CA SER A 48 -2.64 7.37 -0.63
C SER A 48 -3.46 6.30 0.12
N ARG A 49 -3.26 6.21 1.43
CA ARG A 49 -4.00 5.29 2.31
C ARG A 49 -5.52 5.40 2.12
N VAL A 50 -6.05 6.61 2.08
CA VAL A 50 -7.50 6.87 1.96
C VAL A 50 -8.05 6.32 0.63
N GLU A 51 -7.29 6.46 -0.45
CA GLU A 51 -7.67 5.90 -1.76
C GLU A 51 -7.62 4.37 -1.75
N LEU A 52 -6.63 3.77 -1.08
CA LEU A 52 -6.54 2.31 -0.93
C LEU A 52 -7.70 1.75 -0.11
N GLU A 53 -8.02 2.37 1.03
CA GLU A 53 -9.15 1.98 1.88
C GLU A 53 -10.48 2.09 1.14
N SER A 54 -10.68 3.19 0.41
CA SER A 54 -11.88 3.41 -0.41
C SER A 54 -11.99 2.39 -1.53
N ALA A 55 -10.89 2.08 -2.22
CA ALA A 55 -10.86 1.09 -3.31
C ALA A 55 -11.14 -0.32 -2.79
N PHE A 56 -10.54 -0.69 -1.65
CA PHE A 56 -10.75 -1.98 -1.01
C PHE A 56 -12.20 -2.15 -0.55
N LYS A 57 -12.76 -1.12 0.08
CA LYS A 57 -14.18 -1.11 0.47
C LYS A 57 -15.10 -1.26 -0.74
N ALA A 58 -14.88 -0.49 -1.79
CA ALA A 58 -15.71 -0.57 -3.00
C ALA A 58 -15.63 -1.96 -3.67
N MET A 59 -14.46 -2.60 -3.63
CA MET A 59 -14.32 -3.97 -4.11
C MET A 59 -15.10 -4.96 -3.25
N LEU A 60 -14.99 -4.88 -1.92
CA LEU A 60 -15.76 -5.73 -1.00
C LEU A 60 -17.27 -5.56 -1.16
N GLU A 61 -17.75 -4.32 -1.37
CA GLU A 61 -19.15 -4.04 -1.66
C GLU A 61 -19.64 -4.77 -2.91
N ARG A 62 -18.84 -4.80 -3.99
CA ARG A 62 -19.16 -5.55 -5.22
C ARG A 62 -19.14 -7.06 -5.01
N SER A 63 -18.33 -7.55 -4.08
CA SER A 63 -18.22 -8.97 -3.71
C SER A 63 -19.24 -9.42 -2.66
N GLY A 64 -20.21 -8.56 -2.30
CA GLY A 64 -21.29 -8.90 -1.36
C GLY A 64 -20.96 -8.65 0.12
N ALA A 65 -19.77 -8.15 0.44
CA ALA A 65 -19.33 -7.78 1.78
C ALA A 65 -19.66 -6.31 2.11
N ALA A 66 -20.90 -5.90 1.82
CA ALA A 66 -21.32 -4.51 1.94
C ALA A 66 -21.26 -4.00 3.40
N GLY A 67 -20.67 -2.81 3.57
CA GLY A 67 -20.55 -2.17 4.87
C GLY A 67 -19.47 -2.77 5.78
N ALA A 68 -18.52 -3.53 5.23
CA ALA A 68 -17.28 -3.86 5.92
C ALA A 68 -16.47 -2.59 6.21
N ASP A 69 -15.81 -2.55 7.38
CA ASP A 69 -14.92 -1.45 7.77
C ASP A 69 -13.50 -1.76 7.30
N ALA A 70 -12.97 -0.98 6.38
CA ALA A 70 -11.70 -1.22 5.69
C ALA A 70 -10.61 -0.29 6.22
N GLN A 71 -9.45 -0.84 6.54
CA GLN A 71 -8.29 -0.11 7.02
C GLN A 71 -7.02 -0.62 6.34
N CYS A 72 -6.15 0.30 5.92
CA CYS A 72 -4.85 -0.02 5.35
C CYS A 72 -3.77 0.63 6.23
N PRO A 73 -2.81 -0.12 6.79
CA PRO A 73 -1.71 0.49 7.53
C PRO A 73 -0.91 1.49 6.69
N GLN A 74 -0.13 2.34 7.37
CA GLN A 74 0.80 3.22 6.65
C GLN A 74 1.81 2.37 5.86
N PRO A 75 2.06 2.67 4.57
CA PRO A 75 3.00 1.90 3.77
C PRO A 75 4.41 1.94 4.34
N ARG A 76 5.10 0.79 4.38
CA ARG A 76 6.44 0.60 4.95
C ARG A 76 7.49 0.49 3.84
N GLU A 77 8.74 0.83 4.12
CA GLU A 77 9.81 0.72 3.12
C GLU A 77 10.26 -0.74 2.93
N ASP A 78 10.33 -1.51 4.02
CA ASP A 78 10.66 -2.93 3.97
C ASP A 78 9.40 -3.79 3.74
N LYS A 79 9.46 -4.64 2.73
CA LYS A 79 8.41 -5.63 2.43
C LYS A 79 8.27 -6.65 3.55
N THR A 80 9.38 -7.07 4.16
CA THR A 80 9.41 -8.05 5.26
C THR A 80 8.61 -7.54 6.45
N ASP A 81 8.76 -6.26 6.80
CA ASP A 81 7.97 -5.65 7.87
C ASP A 81 6.47 -5.61 7.55
N ALA A 82 6.11 -5.36 6.29
CA ALA A 82 4.71 -5.40 5.85
C ALA A 82 4.14 -6.82 5.91
N VAL A 83 4.91 -7.84 5.52
CA VAL A 83 4.52 -9.26 5.61
C VAL A 83 4.38 -9.71 7.07
N ASN A 84 5.32 -9.33 7.93
CA ASN A 84 5.23 -9.65 9.37
C ASN A 84 3.98 -9.02 9.99
N ALA A 85 3.72 -7.74 9.70
CA ALA A 85 2.52 -7.04 10.20
C ALA A 85 1.21 -7.66 9.66
N GLN A 86 1.21 -8.13 8.41
CA GLN A 86 0.08 -8.86 7.84
C GLN A 86 -0.13 -10.19 8.60
N PHE A 87 0.93 -10.98 8.78
CA PHE A 87 0.87 -12.25 9.50
C PHE A 87 0.36 -12.07 10.94
N GLU A 88 0.82 -11.04 11.65
CA GLU A 88 0.31 -10.69 12.98
C GLU A 88 -1.19 -10.37 12.96
N ALA A 89 -1.66 -9.63 11.95
CA ALA A 89 -3.09 -9.32 11.79
C ALA A 89 -3.91 -10.59 11.50
N GLU A 90 -3.42 -11.50 10.66
CA GLU A 90 -4.08 -12.79 10.42
C GLU A 90 -4.13 -13.65 11.68
N GLU A 91 -3.01 -13.76 12.40
CA GLU A 91 -2.94 -14.56 13.62
C GLU A 91 -3.87 -14.03 14.71
N PHE A 92 -3.93 -12.70 14.86
CA PHE A 92 -4.87 -12.05 15.77
C PHE A 92 -6.33 -12.42 15.44
N ASN A 93 -6.72 -12.31 14.16
CA ASN A 93 -8.08 -12.64 13.73
C ASN A 93 -8.41 -14.13 13.86
N ARG A 94 -7.46 -15.02 13.52
CA ARG A 94 -7.60 -16.46 13.77
C ARG A 94 -7.82 -16.77 15.25
N LYS A 95 -7.11 -16.10 16.16
CA LYS A 95 -7.27 -16.27 17.62
C LYS A 95 -8.64 -15.82 18.12
N LEU A 96 -9.26 -14.84 17.46
CA LEU A 96 -10.62 -14.40 17.75
C LEU A 96 -11.70 -15.34 17.17
N GLY A 97 -11.32 -16.36 16.40
CA GLY A 97 -12.25 -17.29 15.77
C GLY A 97 -12.98 -16.68 14.56
N THR A 98 -12.48 -15.58 14.00
CA THR A 98 -13.05 -14.97 12.80
C THR A 98 -12.75 -15.83 11.58
N THR A 99 -13.66 -15.85 10.61
CA THR A 99 -13.42 -16.44 9.30
C THR A 99 -12.58 -15.47 8.48
N LEU A 100 -11.37 -15.89 8.13
CA LEU A 100 -10.43 -15.09 7.37
C LEU A 100 -10.55 -15.39 5.87
N HIS A 101 -10.71 -14.34 5.08
CA HIS A 101 -10.81 -14.38 3.62
C HIS A 101 -9.59 -13.67 3.03
N THR A 102 -8.69 -14.42 2.41
CA THR A 102 -7.56 -13.82 1.67
C THR A 102 -8.05 -13.24 0.35
N VAL A 103 -7.61 -12.02 0.04
CA VAL A 103 -7.99 -11.30 -1.18
C VAL A 103 -6.73 -10.96 -1.98
N SER A 104 -6.78 -11.15 -3.30
CA SER A 104 -5.61 -10.84 -4.10
C SER A 104 -5.46 -9.34 -4.27
N ALA A 105 -4.26 -8.81 -4.01
CA ALA A 105 -4.02 -7.38 -4.19
C ALA A 105 -4.14 -6.92 -5.66
N GLY A 106 -4.04 -7.84 -6.63
CA GLY A 106 -4.27 -7.54 -8.05
C GLY A 106 -5.72 -7.19 -8.38
N GLU A 107 -6.66 -7.45 -7.47
CA GLU A 107 -8.08 -7.09 -7.61
C GLU A 107 -8.36 -5.65 -7.16
N LEU A 108 -7.42 -5.02 -6.45
CA LEU A 108 -7.45 -3.58 -6.23
C LEU A 108 -7.15 -2.88 -7.55
N PRO A 109 -7.96 -1.90 -7.97
CA PRO A 109 -7.70 -1.19 -9.21
C PRO A 109 -6.26 -0.64 -9.22
N SER A 110 -5.52 -0.85 -10.30
CA SER A 110 -4.22 -0.21 -10.54
C SER A 110 -4.42 1.24 -11.01
N ARG A 111 -3.39 2.07 -10.84
CA ARG A 111 -3.42 3.48 -11.27
C ARG A 111 -3.62 3.50 -12.79
N GLN A 112 -4.81 3.90 -13.26
CA GLN A 112 -5.03 4.30 -14.65
C GLN A 112 -4.53 5.73 -14.85
#